data_AF-A0A151N7E7-F1
#
_entry.id   AF-A0A151N7E7-F1
#
_cell.length_a   1.000
_cell.length_b   1.000
_cell.length_c   1.000
_cell.angle_alpha   90.00
_cell.angle_beta   90.00
_cell.angle_gamma   90.00
#
_symmetry.space_group_name_H-M   'P 1'
#
loop_
_entity.id
_entity.type
_entity.pdbx_description
1 polymer ?
#
loop_
_entity_poly.entity_id
_entity_poly.type
_entity_poly.pdbx_seq_one_letter_code
_entity_poly.pdbx_strand_id
1 'polypeptide(L)'
;MADEYVRMTVPELKELAKERGLQVKKGLKKEELVKLLCTSESGQASASRSTTPETDPGAHSRSSSPEAAKRSSSEGERQRLHELELKRMELKRLELEAQHEKEQ
;
A
#
# COMPACT_ATOMS: atom_id res chain seq x y z
N MET A 1 -0.87 -16.89 3.10
CA MET A 1 -0.41 -15.48 3.07
C MET A 1 0.88 -15.30 3.86
N ALA A 2 1.00 -15.79 5.10
CA ALA A 2 2.27 -15.73 5.84
C ALA A 2 3.46 -16.36 5.11
N ASP A 3 3.22 -17.39 4.27
CA ASP A 3 4.24 -18.08 3.49
C ASP A 3 4.96 -17.18 2.46
N GLU A 4 4.37 -16.06 2.08
CA GLU A 4 4.99 -15.10 1.17
C GLU A 4 6.02 -14.25 1.92
N TYR A 5 5.64 -13.68 3.07
CA TYR A 5 6.54 -12.91 3.93
C TYR A 5 7.69 -13.76 4.52
N VAL A 6 7.47 -15.05 4.74
CA VAL A 6 8.52 -15.98 5.19
C VAL A 6 9.59 -16.16 4.12
N ARG A 7 9.23 -16.08 2.84
CA ARG A 7 10.19 -16.16 1.71
C ARG A 7 10.95 -14.87 1.48
N MET A 8 10.38 -13.72 1.86
CA MET A 8 11.03 -12.42 1.73
C MET A 8 12.21 -12.24 2.69
N THR A 9 13.12 -11.35 2.31
CA THR A 9 14.29 -10.96 3.10
C THR A 9 13.92 -9.87 4.11
N VAL A 10 14.75 -9.70 5.15
CA VAL A 10 14.54 -8.66 6.17
C VAL A 10 14.44 -7.25 5.56
N PRO A 11 15.27 -6.83 4.59
CA PRO A 11 15.13 -5.55 3.93
C PRO A 11 13.76 -5.37 3.26
N GLU A 12 13.30 -6.35 2.49
CA GLU A 12 12.01 -6.28 1.79
C GLU A 12 10.83 -6.18 2.76
N LEU A 13 10.87 -6.94 3.85
CA LEU A 13 9.86 -6.86 4.90
C LEU A 13 9.84 -5.49 5.60
N LYS A 14 11.01 -4.85 5.74
CA LYS A 14 11.09 -3.48 6.29
C LYS A 14 10.53 -2.45 5.33
N GLU A 15 10.76 -2.61 4.03
CA GLU A 15 10.18 -1.72 3.02
C GLU A 15 8.66 -1.85 2.97
N LEU A 16 8.14 -3.08 2.92
CA LEU A 16 6.70 -3.34 3.01
C LEU A 16 6.08 -2.75 4.28
N ALA A 17 6.75 -2.89 5.43
CA ALA A 17 6.25 -2.32 6.67
C ALA A 17 6.20 -0.80 6.58
N LYS A 18 7.22 -0.14 6.02
CA LYS A 18 7.20 1.32 5.79
C LYS A 18 6.12 1.74 4.81
N GLU A 19 5.93 1.01 3.72
CA GLU A 19 4.89 1.26 2.71
C GLU A 19 3.49 1.21 3.32
N ARG A 20 3.28 0.27 4.25
CA ARG A 20 2.04 0.14 5.04
C ARG A 20 1.94 1.12 6.22
N GLY A 21 2.91 2.03 6.38
CA GLY A 21 2.95 2.99 7.48
C GLY A 21 3.22 2.38 8.86
N LEU A 22 3.74 1.16 8.91
CA LEU A 22 4.08 0.44 10.13
C LEU A 22 5.45 0.87 10.64
N GLN A 23 5.55 1.10 11.95
CA GLN A 23 6.78 1.59 12.56
C GLN A 23 7.76 0.44 12.81
N VAL A 24 8.89 0.44 12.10
CA VAL A 24 9.93 -0.57 12.25
C VAL A 24 11.07 -0.05 13.14
N LYS A 25 11.19 -0.63 14.34
CA LYS A 25 12.32 -0.37 15.25
C LYS A 25 13.63 -1.01 14.76
N LYS A 26 14.76 -0.39 15.11
CA LYS A 26 16.09 -0.94 14.83
C LYS A 26 16.28 -2.23 15.66
N GLY A 27 16.71 -3.31 15.03
CA GLY A 27 16.92 -4.60 15.69
C GLY A 27 15.71 -5.56 15.72
N LEU A 28 14.61 -5.23 15.05
CA LEU A 28 13.47 -6.15 14.87
C LEU A 28 13.89 -7.45 14.16
N LYS A 29 13.43 -8.59 14.69
CA LYS A 29 13.65 -9.90 14.07
C LYS A 29 12.73 -10.09 12.87
N LYS A 30 13.13 -10.98 11.95
CA LYS A 30 12.34 -11.32 10.76
C LYS A 30 10.92 -11.78 11.12
N GLU A 31 10.80 -12.67 12.09
CA GLU A 31 9.50 -13.21 12.55
C GLU A 31 8.56 -12.12 13.05
N GLU A 32 9.09 -11.13 13.79
CA GLU A 32 8.32 -10.01 14.31
C GLU A 32 7.82 -9.09 13.19
N LEU A 33 8.66 -8.82 12.19
CA LEU A 33 8.29 -8.10 10.97
C LEU A 33 7.17 -8.81 10.21
N VAL A 34 7.29 -10.13 10.01
CA VAL A 34 6.26 -10.95 9.35
C VAL A 34 4.93 -10.88 10.12
N LYS A 35 4.98 -11.04 11.45
CA LYS A 35 3.79 -10.97 12.31
C LYS A 35 3.10 -9.61 12.22
N LEU A 36 3.87 -8.53 12.24
CA LEU A 36 3.37 -7.15 12.11
C LEU A 36 2.60 -6.97 10.80
N LEU A 37 3.19 -7.42 9.69
CA LEU A 37 2.60 -7.34 8.35
C LEU A 37 1.30 -8.16 8.25
N CYS A 38 1.28 -9.40 8.74
CA CYS A 38 0.07 -10.22 8.76
C CYS A 38 -1.08 -9.60 9.59
N THR A 39 -0.78 -8.98 10.73
CA THR A 39 -1.81 -8.37 11.59
C THR A 39 -2.41 -7.10 10.99
N SER A 40 -1.60 -6.30 10.28
CA SER A 40 -2.08 -5.06 9.64
C SER A 40 -3.05 -5.29 8.49
N GLU A 41 -2.86 -6.38 7.73
CA GLU A 41 -3.72 -6.71 6.58
C GLU A 41 -5.10 -7.17 7.03
N SER A 42 -5.17 -7.86 8.18
CA SER A 42 -6.46 -8.26 8.78
C SER A 42 -7.30 -7.07 9.26
N GLY A 43 -6.68 -5.90 9.48
CA GLY A 43 -7.39 -4.66 9.88
C GLY A 43 -7.88 -3.79 8.72
N GLN A 44 -7.37 -3.98 7.50
CA GLN A 44 -7.76 -3.15 6.34
C GLN A 44 -9.06 -3.59 5.66
N ALA A 45 -9.64 -4.74 6.02
CA ALA A 45 -10.94 -5.17 5.52
C ALA A 45 -12.15 -4.47 6.18
N SER A 46 -11.95 -3.55 7.14
CA SER A 46 -13.06 -2.92 7.86
C SER A 46 -12.79 -1.47 8.26
N ALA A 47 -12.51 -0.62 7.28
CA ALA A 47 -12.61 0.84 7.46
C ALA A 47 -13.43 1.49 6.32
N SER A 48 -14.45 0.81 5.83
CA SER A 48 -15.60 1.45 5.18
C SER A 48 -16.60 1.88 6.26
N ARG A 49 -16.24 2.83 7.13
CA ARG A 49 -17.25 3.58 7.88
C ARG A 49 -17.28 4.99 7.34
N SER A 50 -18.11 5.12 6.32
CA SER A 50 -18.90 6.32 6.05
C SER A 50 -19.40 6.89 7.38
N THR A 51 -18.96 8.09 7.72
CA THR A 51 -19.68 8.97 8.64
C THR A 51 -19.48 10.39 8.15
N THR A 52 -20.42 10.83 7.30
CA THR A 52 -20.86 12.22 7.26
C THR A 52 -21.45 12.58 8.61
N PRO A 53 -20.96 13.63 9.32
CA PRO A 53 -21.81 14.37 10.22
C PRO A 53 -22.48 15.47 9.39
N GLU A 54 -23.74 15.22 9.07
CA GLU A 54 -24.74 16.25 8.83
C GLU A 54 -24.80 17.11 10.09
N THR A 55 -24.25 18.33 10.05
CA THR A 55 -24.37 19.30 11.14
C THR A 55 -24.69 20.67 10.54
N ASP A 56 -25.99 20.95 10.51
CA ASP A 56 -26.66 22.22 10.80
C ASP A 56 -25.83 23.53 10.65
N PRO A 57 -26.19 24.48 9.75
CA PRO A 57 -25.51 25.77 9.65
C PRO A 57 -26.01 26.73 10.74
N GLY A 58 -25.80 26.36 12.00
CA GLY A 58 -26.19 27.11 13.20
C GLY A 58 -24.98 27.74 13.90
N ALA A 59 -24.49 28.85 13.34
CA ALA A 59 -23.85 29.94 14.06
C ALA A 59 -22.42 29.78 14.68
N HIS A 60 -21.64 30.86 14.48
CA HIS A 60 -20.52 31.36 15.30
C HIS A 60 -19.09 30.81 15.11
N SER A 61 -18.24 31.73 14.64
CA SER A 61 -16.99 32.16 15.29
C SER A 61 -15.77 31.23 15.33
N ARG A 62 -14.79 31.65 14.51
CA ARG A 62 -13.34 31.82 14.84
C ARG A 62 -12.62 30.62 15.47
N SER A 63 -11.96 29.83 14.63
CA SER A 63 -10.56 29.42 14.83
C SER A 63 -10.02 28.74 13.56
N SER A 64 -9.16 29.41 12.81
CA SER A 64 -8.44 28.78 11.71
C SER A 64 -7.35 27.87 12.28
N SER A 65 -7.63 26.57 12.32
CA SER A 65 -6.66 25.48 12.44
C SER A 65 -6.24 25.05 11.02
N PRO A 66 -4.96 24.71 10.75
CA PRO A 66 -4.51 24.35 9.42
C PRO A 66 -4.81 22.85 9.19
N GLU A 67 -5.98 22.53 8.65
CA GLU A 67 -6.31 21.14 8.32
C GLU A 67 -6.33 20.93 6.80
N ALA A 68 -5.25 20.28 6.36
CA ALA A 68 -5.18 19.35 5.24
C ALA A 68 -6.09 19.66 4.02
N ALA A 69 -5.52 20.37 3.05
CA ALA A 69 -5.97 20.26 1.66
C ALA A 69 -5.65 18.86 1.11
N LYS A 70 -6.43 17.86 1.55
CA LYS A 70 -6.74 16.66 0.75
C LYS A 70 -7.58 17.15 -0.42
N ARG A 71 -7.03 17.08 -1.64
CA ARG A 71 -7.67 17.18 -2.99
C ARG A 71 -6.51 17.59 -3.91
N SER A 72 -5.95 16.74 -4.76
CA SER A 72 -6.57 15.75 -5.62
C SER A 72 -5.47 14.80 -6.08
N SER A 73 -5.67 13.49 -6.01
CA SER A 73 -4.87 12.55 -6.80
C SER A 73 -5.15 12.84 -8.26
N SER A 74 -4.23 13.62 -8.83
CA SER A 74 -4.33 14.22 -10.15
C SER A 74 -4.28 13.11 -11.19
N GLU A 75 -4.91 13.33 -12.33
CA GLU A 75 -4.94 12.44 -13.49
C GLU A 75 -3.60 11.72 -13.80
N GLY A 76 -2.47 12.38 -13.50
CA GLY A 76 -1.13 11.83 -13.66
C GLY A 76 -0.82 10.60 -12.80
N GLU A 77 -1.40 10.44 -11.62
CA GLU A 77 -1.22 9.22 -10.81
C GLU A 77 -1.92 8.02 -11.44
N ARG A 78 -3.15 8.22 -11.97
CA ARG A 78 -3.87 7.18 -12.70
C ARG A 78 -3.14 6.79 -13.99
N GLN A 79 -2.59 7.77 -14.70
CA GLN A 79 -1.85 7.53 -15.94
C GLN A 79 -0.54 6.78 -15.67
N ARG A 80 0.18 7.11 -14.59
CA ARG A 80 1.37 6.37 -14.15
C ARG A 80 1.07 4.93 -13.77
N LEU A 81 -0.04 4.68 -13.07
CA LEU A 81 -0.46 3.32 -12.73
C LEU A 81 -0.77 2.50 -13.98
N HIS A 82 -1.47 3.10 -14.95
CA HIS A 82 -1.77 2.44 -16.21
C HIS A 82 -0.50 2.11 -17.01
N GLU A 83 0.48 3.01 -17.05
CA GLU A 83 1.77 2.76 -17.69
C GLU A 83 2.55 1.62 -16.99
N LEU A 84 2.53 1.58 -15.66
CA LEU A 84 3.14 0.49 -14.89
C LEU A 84 2.50 -0.87 -15.22
N GLU A 85 1.17 -0.90 -15.35
CA GLU A 85 0.43 -2.12 -15.65
C GLU A 85 0.75 -2.67 -17.05
N LEU A 86 0.87 -1.79 -18.05
CA LEU A 86 1.31 -2.18 -19.39
C LEU A 86 2.71 -2.80 -19.38
N LYS A 87 3.67 -2.17 -18.69
CA LYS A 87 5.05 -2.68 -18.56
C LYS A 87 5.09 -4.04 -17.87
N ARG A 88 4.24 -4.26 -16.87
CA ARG A 88 4.16 -5.54 -16.15
C ARG A 88 3.69 -6.67 -17.06
N MET A 89 2.71 -6.39 -17.93
CA MET A 89 2.20 -7.37 -18.88
C MET A 89 3.23 -7.73 -19.96
N GLU A 90 3.98 -6.75 -20.45
CA GLU A 90 5.05 -6.96 -21.44
C GLU A 90 6.18 -7.83 -20.87
N LEU A 91 6.59 -7.57 -19.63
CA LEU A 91 7.64 -8.34 -18.95
C LEU A 91 7.22 -9.80 -18.75
N LYS A 92 5.95 -10.03 -18.38
CA LYS A 92 5.39 -11.38 -18.24
C LYS A 92 5.37 -12.14 -19.57
N ARG A 93 5.09 -11.45 -20.68
CA ARG A 93 5.14 -12.06 -22.01
C ARG A 93 6.55 -12.48 -22.38
N LEU A 94 7.53 -11.60 -22.15
CA LEU A 94 8.94 -11.88 -22.44
C LEU A 94 9.49 -13.04 -21.59
N GLU A 95 9.10 -13.12 -20.32
CA GLU A 95 9.48 -14.23 -19.44
C GLU A 95 8.91 -15.56 -19.93
N LEU A 96 7.66 -15.57 -20.40
CA LEU A 96 7.03 -16.76 -20.96
C LEU A 96 7.70 -17.22 -22.26
N GLU A 97 8.08 -16.27 -23.11
CA GLU A 97 8.82 -16.52 -24.36
C GLU A 97 10.21 -17.10 -24.07
N ALA A 98 10.93 -16.53 -23.11
CA ALA A 98 12.23 -17.04 -22.67
C ALA A 98 12.16 -18.43 -22.02
N GLN A 99 11.04 -18.79 -21.40
CA GLN A 99 10.82 -20.16 -20.92
C GLN A 99 10.60 -21.13 -22.09
N HIS A 100 9.79 -20.74 -23.07
CA HIS A 100 9.57 -21.54 -24.27
C HIS A 100 10.86 -21.79 -25.07
N GLU A 101 11.76 -20.82 -25.14
CA GLU A 101 13.08 -21.00 -25.78
C GLU A 101 14.02 -21.94 -25.00
N LYS A 102 13.85 -22.07 -23.69
CA LYS A 102 14.65 -23.00 -22.86
C LYS A 102 14.14 -24.44 -22.92
N GLU A 103 12.90 -24.64 -23.37
CA GLU A 103 12.28 -25.96 -23.49
C GLU A 103 12.38 -26.55 -24.93
N GLN A 104 12.93 -25.80 -25.90
CA GLN A 104 13.33 -26.32 -27.22
C GLN A 104 14.82 -26.68 -27.28
#